data_AF-C0BU71-F1
#
_entry.id   AF-C0BU71-F1
#
_cell.length_a   1.000
_cell.length_b   1.000
_cell.length_c   1.000
_cell.angle_alpha   90.00
_cell.angle_beta   90.00
_cell.angle_gamma   90.00
#
_symmetry.space_group_name_H-M   'P 1'
#
loop_
_entity.id
_entity.type
_entity.pdbx_description
1 polymer ?
#
loop_
_entity_poly.entity_id
_entity_poly.type
_entity_poly.pdbx_seq_one_letter_code
_entity_poly.pdbx_strand_id
1 'polypeptide(L)'
;MEPKRNRIIAATGFAVALLILGGNVAVICAGNGTAEDTQSTVARPRTKTEPGQKTAGDEETEPATPTEDDPCADLAPKALGVYMGDERGQLEGEYFTPDAAGLDIPASSIAPQPLPETEFTGFPVSMGRRVVTCAVSTGLEASWVLDYTLTDDGWRCAAVKGPLEGGYRVHEGKPEEQK
;
A
#
# COMPACT_ATOMS: atom_id res chain seq x y z
N MET A 1 23.52 30.97 45.47
CA MET A 1 22.18 31.59 45.61
C MET A 1 21.45 31.33 44.30
N GLU A 2 20.58 30.32 44.31
CA GLU A 2 19.88 29.82 43.12
C GLU A 2 18.50 30.50 43.01
N PRO A 3 18.07 30.98 41.83
CA PRO A 3 16.68 31.33 41.61
C PRO A 3 15.98 30.30 40.71
N LYS A 4 15.03 29.60 41.33
CA LYS A 4 13.64 29.43 40.90
C LYS A 4 13.40 28.76 39.53
N ARG A 5 13.23 27.44 39.62
CA ARG A 5 12.69 26.53 38.61
C ARG A 5 11.22 26.88 38.28
N ASN A 6 10.97 27.63 37.21
CA ASN A 6 9.62 27.83 36.65
C ASN A 6 9.25 26.63 35.76
N ARG A 7 8.50 25.66 36.31
CA ARG A 7 7.80 24.64 35.54
C ARG A 7 6.48 25.25 35.03
N ILE A 8 6.43 25.66 33.77
CA ILE A 8 5.18 25.94 33.08
C ILE A 8 4.73 24.61 32.46
N ILE A 9 3.83 23.91 33.15
CA ILE A 9 3.16 22.71 32.63
C ILE A 9 1.99 23.21 31.79
N ALA A 10 2.21 23.35 30.48
CA ALA A 10 1.14 23.61 29.52
C ALA A 10 0.41 22.29 29.23
N ALA A 11 -0.53 21.92 30.09
CA ALA A 11 -1.47 20.83 29.83
C ALA A 11 -2.51 21.33 28.81
N THR A 12 -2.23 21.12 27.51
CA THR A 12 -3.21 21.32 26.45
C THR A 12 -3.98 20.02 26.24
N GLY A 13 -5.16 19.94 26.86
CA GLY A 13 -6.10 18.83 26.66
C GLY A 13 -6.71 18.92 25.26
N PHE A 14 -6.40 17.96 24.40
CA PHE A 14 -7.00 17.83 23.08
C PHE A 14 -8.23 16.92 23.17
N ALA A 15 -9.42 17.53 23.26
CA ALA A 15 -10.68 16.80 23.20
C ALA A 15 -10.96 16.41 21.73
N VAL A 16 -10.82 15.13 21.40
CA VAL A 16 -11.23 14.60 20.10
C VAL A 16 -12.68 14.15 20.19
N ALA A 17 -13.58 14.90 19.56
CA ALA A 17 -14.96 14.49 19.37
C ALA A 17 -15.03 13.49 18.19
N LEU A 18 -15.40 12.24 18.48
CA LEU A 18 -15.72 11.23 17.47
C LEU A 18 -17.08 11.54 16.84
N LEU A 19 -17.09 12.08 15.62
CA LEU A 19 -18.29 12.11 14.78
C LEU A 19 -18.32 10.86 13.89
N ILE A 20 -19.08 9.88 14.36
CA ILE A 20 -19.56 8.74 13.57
C ILE A 20 -20.62 9.26 12.59
N LEU A 21 -20.29 9.29 11.31
CA LEU A 21 -21.23 9.10 10.20
C LEU A 21 -20.76 7.80 9.51
N GLY A 22 -21.48 6.69 9.48
CA GLY A 22 -22.92 6.54 9.37
C GLY A 22 -23.34 6.52 7.90
N GLY A 23 -23.21 5.37 7.23
CA GLY A 23 -24.09 5.00 6.12
C GLY A 23 -23.44 4.75 4.75
N ASN A 24 -23.15 3.48 4.45
CA ASN A 24 -23.54 2.81 3.20
C ASN A 24 -23.62 1.30 3.47
N VAL A 25 -24.64 0.90 4.23
CA VAL A 25 -25.08 -0.49 4.30
C VAL A 25 -26.06 -0.69 3.14
N ALA A 26 -25.57 -1.27 2.05
CA ALA A 26 -26.43 -1.88 1.04
C ALA A 26 -26.40 -3.40 1.25
N VAL A 27 -27.17 -3.87 2.24
CA VAL A 27 -27.54 -5.28 2.35
C VAL A 27 -28.71 -5.51 1.41
N ILE A 28 -28.44 -6.17 0.29
CA ILE A 28 -29.49 -6.70 -0.59
C ILE A 28 -30.04 -7.96 0.10
N CYS A 29 -31.09 -7.79 0.90
CA CYS A 29 -31.99 -8.88 1.27
C CYS A 29 -33.07 -9.00 0.19
N ALA A 30 -32.89 -9.94 -0.75
CA ALA A 30 -33.97 -10.41 -1.61
C ALA A 30 -33.88 -11.94 -1.72
N GLY A 31 -34.81 -12.61 -1.05
CA GLY A 31 -34.93 -14.06 -1.02
C GLY A 31 -35.53 -14.58 0.28
N ASN A 32 -36.66 -14.00 0.70
CA ASN A 32 -37.42 -14.50 1.83
C ASN A 32 -38.02 -15.86 1.45
N GLY A 33 -37.45 -16.93 2.00
CA GLY A 33 -38.09 -18.23 2.01
C GLY A 33 -39.38 -18.14 2.82
N THR A 34 -40.51 -18.30 2.14
CA THR A 34 -41.79 -18.62 2.77
C THR A 34 -42.05 -20.09 2.54
N ALA A 35 -41.77 -20.88 3.58
CA ALA A 35 -42.35 -22.20 3.72
C ALA A 35 -43.80 -22.03 4.20
N GLU A 36 -44.75 -22.43 3.37
CA GLU A 36 -46.08 -22.86 3.80
C GLU A 36 -46.44 -24.13 3.02
N ASP A 37 -46.98 -25.09 3.77
CA ASP A 37 -47.14 -26.50 3.45
C ASP A 37 -48.50 -26.79 2.78
N THR A 38 -48.61 -27.99 2.19
CA THR A 38 -49.86 -28.68 1.74
C THR A 38 -50.40 -28.36 0.33
N GLN A 39 -50.14 -29.25 -0.65
CA GLN A 39 -51.14 -30.19 -1.20
C GLN A 39 -50.66 -30.89 -2.49
N SER A 40 -50.46 -32.21 -2.36
CA SER A 40 -50.49 -33.30 -3.36
C SER A 40 -50.95 -33.01 -4.82
N THR A 41 -50.13 -33.37 -5.83
CA THR A 41 -50.48 -34.24 -6.98
C THR A 41 -49.43 -34.23 -8.10
N VAL A 42 -48.82 -35.40 -8.33
CA VAL A 42 -48.48 -36.09 -9.61
C VAL A 42 -47.95 -35.29 -10.83
N ALA A 43 -46.81 -35.79 -11.33
CA ALA A 43 -46.38 -35.94 -12.75
C ALA A 43 -45.09 -35.21 -13.14
N ARG A 44 -44.05 -36.03 -13.38
CA ARG A 44 -42.95 -35.73 -14.30
C ARG A 44 -43.50 -35.80 -15.74
N PRO A 45 -43.07 -34.93 -16.66
CA PRO A 45 -42.06 -35.38 -17.62
C PRO A 45 -41.02 -34.33 -18.00
N ARG A 46 -39.91 -34.83 -18.56
CA ARG A 46 -38.81 -34.06 -19.15
C ARG A 46 -39.29 -33.26 -20.36
N THR A 47 -38.82 -32.02 -20.50
CA THR A 47 -38.65 -31.40 -21.82
C THR A 47 -37.34 -30.61 -21.89
N LYS A 48 -36.55 -31.01 -22.88
CA LYS A 48 -35.31 -30.45 -23.40
C LYS A 48 -35.52 -29.01 -23.87
N THR A 49 -34.66 -28.09 -23.45
CA THR A 49 -34.52 -26.76 -24.06
C THR A 49 -33.05 -26.49 -24.34
N GLU A 50 -32.67 -26.68 -25.60
CA GLU A 50 -31.72 -25.81 -26.30
C GLU A 50 -32.32 -25.59 -27.69
N PRO A 51 -32.36 -24.35 -28.17
CA PRO A 51 -31.30 -23.97 -29.08
C PRO A 51 -30.83 -22.51 -28.95
N GLY A 52 -29.50 -22.35 -28.94
CA GLY A 52 -28.82 -21.33 -29.72
C GLY A 52 -28.80 -19.91 -29.16
N GLN A 53 -27.60 -19.46 -28.77
CA GLN A 53 -27.08 -18.19 -29.27
C GLN A 53 -25.56 -18.19 -29.23
N LYS A 54 -24.93 -18.15 -30.42
CA LYS A 54 -23.55 -17.69 -30.56
C LYS A 54 -23.54 -16.21 -30.18
N THR A 55 -22.88 -15.86 -29.09
CA THR A 55 -22.37 -14.52 -28.89
C THR A 55 -20.86 -14.62 -29.05
N ALA A 56 -20.32 -13.78 -29.92
CA ALA A 56 -18.90 -13.64 -30.16
C ALA A 56 -18.17 -13.52 -28.81
N GLY A 57 -17.19 -14.38 -28.60
CA GLY A 57 -16.27 -14.22 -27.48
C GLY A 57 -15.58 -12.89 -27.67
N ASP A 58 -15.89 -11.95 -26.79
CA ASP A 58 -14.94 -10.93 -26.39
C ASP A 58 -13.69 -11.70 -26.02
N GLU A 59 -12.63 -11.53 -26.81
CA GLU A 59 -11.30 -12.02 -26.47
C GLU A 59 -10.86 -11.17 -25.28
N GLU A 60 -11.37 -11.56 -24.09
CA GLU A 60 -10.86 -11.13 -22.80
C GLU A 60 -9.37 -11.48 -22.87
N THR A 61 -8.57 -10.45 -23.16
CA THR A 61 -7.12 -10.54 -23.08
C THR A 61 -6.85 -11.04 -21.69
N GLU A 62 -6.42 -12.30 -21.59
CA GLU A 62 -6.10 -12.89 -20.31
C GLU A 62 -5.16 -11.92 -19.59
N PRO A 63 -5.51 -11.46 -18.37
CA PRO A 63 -4.62 -10.59 -17.64
C PRO A 63 -3.29 -11.35 -17.54
N ALA A 64 -2.20 -10.70 -17.95
CA ALA A 64 -0.87 -11.21 -17.69
C ALA A 64 -0.84 -11.68 -16.23
N THR A 65 -0.58 -12.98 -16.03
CA THR A 65 -0.52 -13.56 -14.69
C THR A 65 0.39 -12.68 -13.85
N PRO A 66 -0.12 -12.04 -12.78
CA PRO A 66 0.70 -11.19 -11.92
C PRO A 66 1.93 -11.96 -11.48
N THR A 67 3.07 -11.29 -11.41
CA THR A 67 4.29 -11.85 -10.82
C THR A 67 3.96 -12.48 -9.47
N GLU A 68 4.44 -13.71 -9.23
CA GLU A 68 4.11 -14.51 -8.05
C GLU A 68 4.70 -13.94 -6.74
N ASP A 69 5.58 -12.93 -6.83
CA ASP A 69 6.24 -12.30 -5.69
C ASP A 69 5.26 -11.49 -4.84
N ASP A 70 5.34 -11.64 -3.52
CA ASP A 70 4.58 -10.81 -2.58
C ASP A 70 5.15 -9.38 -2.62
N PRO A 71 4.34 -8.35 -2.95
CA PRO A 71 4.84 -6.99 -3.10
C PRO A 71 5.46 -6.45 -1.81
N CYS A 72 5.00 -6.89 -0.64
CA CYS A 72 5.52 -6.41 0.63
C CYS A 72 6.65 -7.28 1.18
N ALA A 73 6.53 -8.60 1.15
CA ALA A 73 7.58 -9.46 1.73
C ALA A 73 8.81 -9.55 0.81
N ASP A 74 8.61 -9.63 -0.51
CA ASP A 74 9.68 -9.94 -1.45
C ASP A 74 10.18 -8.72 -2.23
N LEU A 75 9.27 -7.84 -2.66
CA LEU A 75 9.63 -6.70 -3.52
C LEU A 75 9.99 -5.44 -2.72
N ALA A 76 9.23 -5.09 -1.68
CA ALA A 76 9.45 -3.84 -0.95
C ALA A 76 10.85 -3.70 -0.32
N PRO A 77 11.45 -4.74 0.30
CA PRO A 77 12.83 -4.64 0.80
C PRO A 77 13.84 -4.41 -0.32
N LYS A 78 13.70 -5.11 -1.46
CA LYS A 78 14.60 -4.99 -2.62
C LYS A 78 14.49 -3.61 -3.27
N ALA A 79 13.26 -3.16 -3.52
CA ALA A 79 13.01 -1.83 -4.07
C ALA A 79 13.57 -0.75 -3.14
N LEU A 80 13.41 -0.89 -1.83
CA LEU A 80 13.99 0.07 -0.89
C LEU A 80 15.52 0.05 -0.92
N GLY A 81 16.16 -1.12 -1.02
CA GLY A 81 17.61 -1.22 -1.24
C GLY A 81 18.05 -0.46 -2.48
N VAL A 82 17.38 -0.69 -3.62
CA VAL A 82 17.66 0.04 -4.87
C VAL A 82 17.45 1.55 -4.72
N TYR A 83 16.41 1.99 -4.01
CA TYR A 83 16.14 3.41 -3.76
C TYR A 83 17.26 4.11 -2.96
N MET A 84 17.94 3.36 -2.09
CA MET A 84 19.03 3.85 -1.25
C MET A 84 20.42 3.68 -1.87
N GLY A 85 20.57 2.72 -2.78
CA GLY A 85 21.85 2.31 -3.35
C GLY A 85 22.35 3.20 -4.50
N ASP A 86 23.64 3.03 -4.82
CA ASP A 86 24.32 3.79 -5.88
C ASP A 86 23.89 3.35 -7.30
N GLU A 87 23.32 2.16 -7.45
CA GLU A 87 22.85 1.60 -8.72
C GLU A 87 21.42 1.99 -9.08
N ARG A 88 20.79 2.84 -8.26
CA ARG A 88 19.40 3.27 -8.39
C ARG A 88 18.97 3.60 -9.82
N GLY A 89 19.67 4.48 -10.52
CA GLY A 89 19.29 4.88 -11.88
C GLY A 89 19.36 3.77 -12.94
N GLN A 90 20.07 2.67 -12.67
CA GLN A 90 20.14 1.51 -13.57
C GLN A 90 18.99 0.52 -13.33
N LEU A 91 18.54 0.41 -12.07
CA LEU A 91 17.54 -0.57 -11.62
C LEU A 91 16.16 0.06 -11.38
N GLU A 92 16.02 1.38 -11.50
CA GLU A 92 14.77 2.10 -11.25
C GLU A 92 13.62 1.55 -12.12
N GLY A 93 13.86 1.28 -13.41
CA GLY A 93 12.83 0.75 -14.30
C GLY A 93 12.36 -0.68 -13.98
N GLU A 94 13.12 -1.43 -13.18
CA GLU A 94 12.75 -2.77 -12.74
C GLU A 94 11.82 -2.73 -11.52
N TYR A 95 12.00 -1.77 -10.61
CA TYR A 95 11.29 -1.75 -9.34
C TYR A 95 10.22 -0.67 -9.25
N PHE A 96 10.34 0.41 -10.02
CA PHE A 96 9.51 1.60 -9.87
C PHE A 96 8.70 1.92 -11.12
N THR A 97 7.57 2.59 -10.93
CA THR A 97 6.92 3.28 -12.05
C THR A 97 7.76 4.49 -12.47
N PRO A 98 7.73 4.90 -13.75
CA PRO A 98 8.51 6.04 -14.22
C PRO A 98 8.23 7.36 -13.50
N ASP A 99 7.03 7.47 -12.92
CA ASP A 99 6.51 8.63 -12.20
C ASP A 99 6.45 8.41 -10.68
N ALA A 100 7.17 7.42 -10.15
CA ALA A 100 7.11 7.08 -8.74
C ALA A 100 7.51 8.27 -7.85
N ALA A 101 6.63 8.61 -6.91
CA ALA A 101 6.87 9.74 -5.99
C ALA A 101 8.04 9.43 -5.05
N GLY A 102 8.90 10.43 -4.80
CA GLY A 102 10.11 10.29 -3.99
C GLY A 102 11.35 9.96 -4.83
N LEU A 103 11.21 9.56 -6.10
CA LEU A 103 12.37 9.33 -6.97
C LEU A 103 13.16 10.62 -7.28
N ASP A 104 12.60 11.79 -7.02
CA ASP A 104 13.27 13.08 -7.10
C ASP A 104 14.24 13.35 -5.93
N ILE A 105 14.13 12.59 -4.83
CA ILE A 105 15.04 12.69 -3.69
C ILE A 105 16.34 11.94 -4.02
N PRO A 106 17.51 12.60 -4.03
CA PRO A 106 18.77 11.95 -4.37
C PRO A 106 19.19 10.97 -3.27
N ALA A 107 19.80 9.84 -3.66
CA ALA A 107 20.30 8.83 -2.72
C ALA A 107 21.27 9.43 -1.67
N SER A 108 22.04 10.46 -2.06
CA SER A 108 22.94 11.18 -1.16
C SER A 108 22.24 11.94 -0.03
N SER A 109 20.94 12.21 -0.13
CA SER A 109 20.11 12.81 0.92
C SER A 109 19.49 11.76 1.84
N ILE A 110 19.57 10.47 1.52
CA ILE A 110 19.11 9.38 2.38
C ILE A 110 20.18 9.12 3.46
N ALA A 111 19.74 8.97 4.71
CA ALA A 111 20.66 8.67 5.80
C ALA A 111 21.04 7.17 5.76
N PRO A 112 22.26 6.80 6.21
CA PRO A 112 22.60 5.40 6.41
C PRO A 112 21.59 4.72 7.35
N GLN A 113 21.11 3.54 6.96
CA GLN A 113 20.13 2.80 7.75
C GLN A 113 20.80 1.91 8.82
N PRO A 114 20.16 1.65 9.96
CA PRO A 114 20.72 0.82 11.03
C PRO A 114 21.04 -0.62 10.61
N LEU A 115 20.19 -1.22 9.77
CA LEU A 115 20.39 -2.55 9.22
C LEU A 115 20.97 -2.48 7.81
N PRO A 116 21.73 -3.50 7.38
CA PRO A 116 22.08 -3.65 5.97
C PRO A 116 20.83 -4.02 5.14
N GLU A 117 20.86 -3.72 3.84
CA GLU A 117 19.75 -3.98 2.91
C GLU A 117 19.28 -5.44 2.91
N THR A 118 20.20 -6.39 3.13
CA THR A 118 19.90 -7.83 3.21
C THR A 118 19.02 -8.22 4.41
N GLU A 119 18.89 -7.33 5.39
CA GLU A 119 18.08 -7.53 6.60
C GLU A 119 16.82 -6.66 6.62
N PHE A 120 16.57 -5.90 5.55
CA PHE A 120 15.31 -5.17 5.41
C PHE A 120 14.14 -6.16 5.35
N THR A 121 13.08 -5.86 6.10
CA THR A 121 11.90 -6.72 6.17
C THR A 121 10.65 -5.91 5.87
N GLY A 122 9.84 -6.38 4.92
CA GLY A 122 8.62 -5.71 4.51
C GLY A 122 7.36 -6.38 5.04
N PHE A 123 6.34 -5.56 5.29
CA PHE A 123 5.07 -5.96 5.90
C PHE A 123 3.89 -5.26 5.22
N PRO A 124 2.76 -5.94 5.02
CA PRO A 124 1.57 -5.30 4.47
C PRO A 124 0.95 -4.33 5.49
N VAL A 125 0.70 -3.10 5.06
CA VAL A 125 -0.08 -2.09 5.79
C VAL A 125 -1.52 -2.08 5.27
N SER A 126 -1.68 -2.16 3.95
CA SER A 126 -2.99 -2.22 3.30
C SER A 126 -2.90 -3.06 2.02
N MET A 127 -3.88 -3.93 1.81
CA MET A 127 -3.93 -4.83 0.65
C MET A 127 -5.15 -4.51 -0.21
N GLY A 128 -4.90 -4.29 -1.50
CA GLY A 128 -5.93 -4.12 -2.52
C GLY A 128 -5.59 -4.92 -3.78
N ARG A 129 -6.57 -5.12 -4.66
CA ARG A 129 -6.40 -5.93 -5.88
C ARG A 129 -5.40 -5.36 -6.87
N ARG A 130 -5.22 -4.04 -6.88
CA ARG A 130 -4.31 -3.33 -7.82
C ARG A 130 -3.42 -2.30 -7.14
N VAL A 131 -3.59 -2.10 -5.84
CA VAL A 131 -2.81 -1.17 -5.03
C VAL A 131 -2.52 -1.82 -3.70
N VAL A 132 -1.29 -1.69 -3.22
CA VAL A 132 -0.82 -2.24 -1.95
C VAL A 132 0.06 -1.20 -1.28
N THR A 133 -0.06 -1.04 0.03
CA THR A 133 0.87 -0.23 0.82
C THR A 133 1.66 -1.15 1.73
N CYS A 134 2.99 -1.05 1.65
CA CYS A 134 3.93 -1.82 2.43
C CYS A 134 4.69 -0.91 3.40
N ALA A 135 5.01 -1.45 4.57
CA ALA A 135 5.99 -0.87 5.49
C ALA A 135 7.27 -1.69 5.43
N VAL A 136 8.43 -1.05 5.39
CA VAL A 136 9.73 -1.73 5.41
C VAL A 136 10.51 -1.29 6.65
N SER A 137 10.87 -2.27 7.48
CA SER A 137 11.75 -2.05 8.63
C SER A 137 13.20 -2.08 8.17
N THR A 138 13.93 -1.03 8.55
CA THR A 138 15.37 -0.87 8.32
C THR A 138 16.15 -0.81 9.64
N GLY A 139 15.48 -1.12 10.76
CA GLY A 139 16.00 -0.96 12.13
C GLY A 139 15.78 0.43 12.74
N LEU A 140 15.20 1.37 11.98
CA LEU A 140 14.67 2.62 12.52
C LEU A 140 13.42 2.36 13.38
N GLU A 141 13.10 3.28 14.30
CA GLU A 141 11.87 3.22 15.10
C GLU A 141 10.61 3.30 14.24
N ALA A 142 10.64 4.17 13.21
CA ALA A 142 9.58 4.29 12.22
C ALA A 142 10.00 3.63 10.90
N SER A 143 9.06 2.90 10.29
CA SER A 143 9.28 2.22 9.02
C SER A 143 9.27 3.18 7.83
N TRP A 144 9.93 2.75 6.76
CA TRP A 144 9.70 3.29 5.42
C TRP A 144 8.35 2.83 4.89
N VAL A 145 7.68 3.64 4.09
CA VAL A 145 6.40 3.31 3.47
C VAL A 145 6.56 3.30 1.95
N LEU A 146 6.19 2.19 1.33
CA LEU A 146 6.20 2.02 -0.12
C LEU A 146 4.78 1.73 -0.61
N ASP A 147 4.31 2.53 -1.57
CA ASP A 147 3.04 2.28 -2.24
C ASP A 147 3.32 1.56 -3.56
N TYR A 148 2.56 0.50 -3.83
CA TYR A 148 2.67 -0.35 -5.01
C TYR A 148 1.40 -0.27 -5.85
N THR A 149 1.58 -0.39 -7.16
CA THR A 149 0.49 -0.58 -8.12
C THR A 149 0.75 -1.77 -9.01
N LEU A 150 -0.31 -2.50 -9.37
CA LEU A 150 -0.23 -3.62 -10.30
C LEU A 150 -0.29 -3.08 -11.73
N THR A 151 0.80 -3.25 -12.48
CA THR A 151 0.92 -2.97 -13.92
C THR A 151 0.73 -4.26 -14.72
N ASP A 152 0.80 -4.16 -16.05
CA ASP A 152 0.75 -5.33 -16.93
C ASP A 152 1.99 -6.23 -16.79
N ASP A 153 3.12 -5.66 -16.35
CA ASP A 153 4.37 -6.38 -16.09
C ASP A 153 4.52 -6.86 -14.64
N GLY A 154 3.52 -6.58 -13.79
CA GLY A 154 3.53 -6.95 -12.37
C GLY A 154 3.48 -5.79 -11.39
N TRP A 155 3.80 -6.07 -10.14
CA TRP A 155 3.83 -5.04 -9.10
C TRP A 155 5.02 -4.09 -9.29
N ARG A 156 4.74 -2.78 -9.32
CA ARG A 156 5.75 -1.72 -9.36
C ARG A 156 5.52 -0.72 -8.24
N CYS A 157 6.60 -0.24 -7.64
CA CYS A 157 6.55 0.77 -6.59
C CYS A 157 6.23 2.14 -7.21
N ALA A 158 5.15 2.75 -6.77
CA ALA A 158 4.63 4.04 -7.23
C ALA A 158 4.95 5.20 -6.27
N ALA A 159 5.36 4.91 -5.04
CA ALA A 159 5.86 5.93 -4.12
C ALA A 159 6.76 5.34 -3.05
N VAL A 160 7.80 6.08 -2.66
CA VAL A 160 8.64 5.80 -1.49
C VAL A 160 8.59 6.98 -0.54
N LYS A 161 8.31 6.71 0.73
CA LYS A 161 8.20 7.71 1.79
C LYS A 161 9.01 7.25 3.00
N GLY A 162 10.11 7.94 3.25
CA GLY A 162 10.93 7.72 4.45
C GLY A 162 10.34 8.32 5.73
N PRO A 163 10.70 7.77 6.89
CA PRO A 163 10.36 8.36 8.18
C PRO A 163 11.05 9.72 8.36
N LEU A 164 10.42 10.60 9.13
CA LEU A 164 10.96 11.95 9.41
C LEU A 164 12.30 11.89 10.15
N GLU A 165 12.42 10.96 11.10
CA GLU A 165 13.64 10.76 11.88
C GLU A 165 14.43 9.59 11.30
N GLY A 166 15.72 9.81 11.03
CA GLY A 166 16.66 8.78 10.56
C GLY A 166 16.46 8.31 9.11
N GLY A 167 15.37 8.69 8.44
CA GLY A 167 15.17 8.39 7.02
C GLY A 167 16.06 9.24 6.10
N TYR A 168 16.17 10.52 6.40
CA TYR A 168 16.89 11.49 5.58
C TYR A 168 18.00 12.18 6.37
N ARG A 169 19.03 12.63 5.67
CA ARG A 169 20.12 13.42 6.25
C ARG A 169 19.61 14.81 6.62
N VAL A 170 20.02 15.29 7.79
CA VAL A 170 19.79 16.68 8.20
C VAL A 170 20.88 17.54 7.55
N HIS A 171 20.49 18.41 6.64
CA HIS A 171 21.39 19.44 6.13
C HIS A 171 21.45 20.59 7.15
N GLU A 172 22.47 20.60 8.01
CA GLU A 172 22.79 21.76 8.83
C GLU A 172 23.28 22.88 7.92
N GLY A 173 22.39 23.79 7.52
CA GLY A 173 22.79 25.00 6.83
C GLY A 173 23.67 25.87 7.73
N LYS A 174 24.91 26.15 7.32
CA LYS A 174 25.61 27.34 7.83
C LYS A 174 24.87 28.57 7.29
N PRO A 175 24.71 29.66 8.06
CA PRO A 175 24.24 30.92 7.51
C PRO A 175 25.20 31.30 6.39
N GLU A 176 24.71 31.47 5.17
CA GLU A 176 25.49 32.12 4.12
C GLU A 176 25.77 33.55 4.60
N GLU A 177 27.02 33.83 4.97
CA GLU A 177 27.50 35.19 5.12
C GLU A 177 27.36 35.87 3.75
N GLN A 178 26.32 36.69 3.63
CA GLN A 178 26.20 37.64 2.54
C GLN A 178 27.43 38.57 2.61
N LYS A 179 28.29 38.48 1.61
CA LYS A 179 29.45 39.36 1.43
C LYS A 179 29.11 40.56 0.58
#